data_AF-A0A957X603-F1
#
_entry.id   AF-A0A957X603-F1
#
_cell.length_a   1.000
_cell.length_b   1.000
_cell.length_c   1.000
_cell.angle_alpha   90.00
_cell.angle_beta   90.00
_cell.angle_gamma   90.00
#
_symmetry.space_group_name_H-M   'P 1'
#
loop_
_entity.id
_entity.type
_entity.pdbx_description
1 polymer ?
#
loop_
_entity_poly.entity_id
_entity_poly.type
_entity_poly.pdbx_seq_one_letter_code
_entity_poly.pdbx_strand_id
1 'polypeptide(L)'
;TFSYIIPLLYPLQVNIEDYPHAHNLFLQIGVNLGVPGLIAYVALLLNISAMLWQLLRRARFTADYPIVVGLCGSFIAMLVDGIFSSANWDTKLAFVPWLLMAAITVRFLSTIQFKARPSSTQL
;
A
#
# COMPACT_ATOMS: atom_id res chain seq x y z
N THR A 1 13.00 -8.26 17.21
CA THR A 1 11.77 -8.89 17.74
C THR A 1 11.44 -10.21 17.06
N PHE A 2 11.51 -10.29 15.73
CA PHE A 2 11.30 -11.54 14.98
C PHE A 2 12.31 -12.67 15.33
N SER A 3 13.61 -12.33 15.41
CA SER A 3 14.69 -13.30 15.70
C SER A 3 14.63 -13.92 17.11
N TYR A 4 13.88 -13.32 18.04
CA TYR A 4 13.81 -13.80 19.42
C TYR A 4 12.65 -14.79 19.66
N ILE A 5 11.55 -14.66 18.90
CA ILE A 5 10.32 -15.42 19.12
C ILE A 5 10.32 -16.75 18.34
N ILE A 6 10.91 -16.78 17.15
CA ILE A 6 10.98 -17.99 16.31
C ILE A 6 11.61 -19.20 17.02
N PRO A 7 12.81 -19.10 17.65
CA PRO A 7 13.42 -20.27 18.29
C PRO A 7 12.61 -20.84 19.46
N LEU A 8 11.68 -20.07 20.03
CA LEU A 8 10.85 -20.50 21.16
C LEU A 8 9.63 -21.33 20.74
N LEU A 9 9.05 -21.03 19.58
CA LEU A 9 7.82 -21.67 19.06
C LEU A 9 8.10 -22.75 18.01
N TYR A 10 9.21 -22.63 17.29
CA TYR A 10 9.66 -23.61 16.31
C TYR A 10 11.16 -23.86 16.53
N PRO A 11 11.55 -24.99 17.16
CA PRO A 11 12.94 -25.35 17.36
C PRO A 11 13.57 -25.77 16.02
N LEU A 12 13.89 -24.78 15.21
CA LEU A 12 14.52 -24.95 13.89
C LEU A 12 16.03 -25.03 14.10
N GLN A 13 16.65 -26.10 13.59
CA GLN A 13 18.10 -26.32 13.64
C GLN A 13 18.85 -25.51 12.55
N VAL A 14 18.47 -24.25 12.34
CA VAL A 14 19.06 -23.35 11.33
C VAL A 14 19.52 -22.04 11.98
N ASN A 15 20.67 -21.53 11.54
CA ASN A 15 21.24 -20.28 12.02
C ASN A 15 20.27 -19.11 11.77
N ILE A 16 19.77 -18.52 12.85
CA ILE A 16 18.75 -17.47 12.85
C ILE A 16 19.35 -16.10 12.50
N GLU A 17 20.68 -15.97 12.57
CA GLU A 17 21.43 -14.77 12.15
C GLU A 17 21.33 -14.51 10.64
N ASP A 18 21.11 -15.55 9.83
CA ASP A 18 21.01 -15.42 8.37
C ASP A 18 19.60 -15.01 7.88
N TYR A 19 18.59 -15.03 8.76
CA TYR A 19 17.19 -14.73 8.43
C TYR A 19 16.54 -13.70 9.39
N PRO A 20 17.01 -12.43 9.39
CA PRO A 20 16.56 -11.42 10.35
C PRO A 20 15.11 -10.94 10.17
N HIS A 21 14.47 -11.22 9.03
CA HIS A 21 13.14 -10.70 8.69
C HIS A 21 12.23 -11.78 8.08
N ALA A 22 10.91 -11.62 8.25
CA ALA A 22 9.96 -12.42 7.51
C ALA A 22 9.98 -11.99 6.05
N HIS A 23 10.09 -12.93 5.10
CA HIS A 23 9.96 -12.67 3.66
C HIS A 23 8.54 -12.27 3.22
N ASN A 24 7.71 -11.80 4.16
CA ASN A 24 6.35 -11.38 3.92
C ASN A 24 6.02 -10.23 4.87
N LEU A 25 5.73 -9.07 4.29
CA LEU A 25 5.50 -7.82 5.02
C LEU A 25 4.28 -7.93 5.95
N PHE A 26 3.23 -8.66 5.56
CA PHE A 26 2.03 -8.84 6.38
C PHE A 26 2.32 -9.64 7.65
N LEU A 27 3.18 -10.65 7.54
CA LEU A 27 3.66 -11.43 8.69
C LEU A 27 4.57 -10.58 9.59
N GLN A 28 5.46 -9.76 9.01
CA GLN A 28 6.32 -8.85 9.76
C GLN A 28 5.50 -7.80 10.54
N ILE A 29 4.47 -7.22 9.92
CA ILE A 29 3.55 -6.26 10.56
C ILE A 29 2.74 -6.96 11.67
N GLY A 30 2.23 -8.15 11.40
CA GLY A 30 1.46 -8.94 12.38
C GLY A 30 2.28 -9.32 13.63
N VAL A 31 3.56 -9.65 13.49
CA VAL A 31 4.44 -9.96 14.62
C VAL A 31 4.87 -8.70 15.38
N ASN A 32 5.12 -7.58 14.70
CA ASN A 32 5.61 -6.35 15.33
C ASN A 32 4.50 -5.52 16.01
N LEU A 33 3.31 -5.45 15.40
CA LEU A 33 2.20 -4.59 15.86
C LEU A 33 0.98 -5.41 16.34
N GLY A 34 1.03 -6.74 16.23
CA GLY A 34 -0.06 -7.63 16.58
C GLY A 34 -1.22 -7.59 15.57
N VAL A 35 -2.30 -8.29 15.93
CA VAL A 35 -3.59 -8.28 15.23
C VAL A 35 -4.15 -6.87 14.96
N PRO A 36 -4.12 -5.90 15.91
CA PRO A 36 -4.64 -4.56 15.63
C PRO A 36 -3.86 -3.82 14.54
N GLY A 37 -2.54 -3.99 14.47
CA GLY A 37 -1.70 -3.42 13.41
C GLY A 37 -2.02 -3.99 12.03
N LEU A 38 -2.27 -5.31 11.96
CA LEU A 38 -2.68 -5.96 10.72
C LEU A 38 -4.03 -5.43 10.23
N ILE A 39 -5.00 -5.26 11.13
CA ILE A 39 -6.33 -4.70 10.80
C ILE A 39 -6.19 -3.28 10.25
N ALA A 40 -5.40 -2.42 10.90
CA ALA A 40 -5.17 -1.06 10.43
C ALA A 40 -4.51 -1.01 9.05
N TYR A 41 -3.53 -1.88 8.80
CA TYR A 41 -2.85 -1.97 7.52
C TYR A 41 -3.79 -2.43 6.40
N VAL A 42 -4.59 -3.47 6.64
CA VAL A 42 -5.61 -3.94 5.68
C VAL A 42 -6.66 -2.86 5.40
N ALA A 43 -7.13 -2.16 6.44
CA ALA A 43 -8.08 -1.06 6.28
C ALA A 43 -7.53 0.07 5.38
N LEU A 44 -6.25 0.39 5.53
CA LEU A 44 -5.57 1.38 4.70
C LEU A 44 -5.51 0.91 3.24
N LEU A 45 -5.11 -0.34 2.98
CA LEU A 45 -5.06 -0.90 1.62
C LEU A 45 -6.44 -0.94 0.94
N LEU A 46 -7.48 -1.30 1.69
CA LEU A 46 -8.86 -1.31 1.21
C LEU A 46 -9.34 0.10 0.82
N ASN A 47 -9.00 1.12 1.61
CA ASN A 47 -9.39 2.49 1.33
C ASN A 47 -8.75 2.99 0.03
N ILE A 48 -7.45 2.75 -0.15
CA ILE A 48 -6.72 3.11 -1.37
C ILE A 48 -7.28 2.36 -2.59
N SER A 49 -7.57 1.07 -2.43
CA SER A 49 -8.20 0.25 -3.47
C SER A 49 -9.56 0.82 -3.89
N ALA A 50 -10.38 1.27 -2.92
CA ALA A 50 -11.67 1.89 -3.19
C ALA A 50 -11.53 3.23 -3.94
N MET A 51 -10.57 4.07 -3.56
CA MET A 51 -10.28 5.33 -4.27
C MET A 51 -9.84 5.06 -5.71
N LEU A 52 -8.93 4.11 -5.90
CA LEU A 52 -8.38 3.72 -7.20
C LEU A 52 -9.48 3.13 -8.10
N TRP A 53 -10.35 2.29 -7.56
CA TRP A 53 -11.50 1.73 -8.29
C TRP A 53 -12.47 2.82 -8.77
N GLN A 54 -12.75 3.82 -7.94
CA GLN A 54 -13.55 4.97 -8.34
C GLN A 54 -12.86 5.79 -9.44
N LEU A 55 -11.54 5.99 -9.32
CA LEU A 55 -10.75 6.73 -10.28
C LEU A 55 -10.74 6.02 -11.65
N LEU A 56 -10.56 4.70 -11.65
CA LEU A 56 -10.55 3.87 -12.87
C LEU A 56 -11.91 3.88 -13.57
N ARG A 57 -13.01 3.80 -12.81
CA ARG A 57 -14.37 3.90 -13.38
C ARG A 57 -14.64 5.26 -14.02
N ARG A 58 -14.11 6.35 -13.47
CA ARG A 58 -14.30 7.72 -13.98
C ARG A 58 -13.39 8.05 -15.17
N ALA A 59 -12.13 7.61 -15.12
CA ALA A 59 -11.13 7.91 -16.14
C ALA A 59 -11.31 7.08 -17.42
N ARG A 60 -12.19 6.08 -17.45
CA ARG A 60 -12.38 5.12 -18.57
C ARG A 60 -12.67 5.79 -19.92
N PHE A 61 -13.12 7.05 -19.93
CA PHE A 61 -13.44 7.83 -21.13
C PHE A 61 -12.67 9.16 -21.20
N THR A 62 -11.60 9.32 -20.41
CA THR A 62 -10.82 10.56 -20.33
C THR A 62 -9.38 10.30 -20.78
N ALA A 63 -8.70 11.33 -21.27
CA ALA A 63 -7.27 11.27 -21.63
C ALA A 63 -6.35 10.81 -20.47
N ASP A 64 -6.85 10.87 -19.24
CA ASP A 64 -6.14 10.46 -18.02
C ASP A 64 -6.14 8.94 -17.77
N TYR A 65 -6.88 8.15 -18.57
CA TYR A 65 -6.97 6.70 -18.43
C TYR A 65 -5.61 5.98 -18.28
N PRO A 66 -4.59 6.20 -19.14
CA PRO A 66 -3.31 5.51 -19.02
C PRO A 66 -2.57 5.80 -17.71
N ILE A 67 -2.70 7.03 -17.17
CA ILE A 67 -2.08 7.41 -15.89
C ILE A 67 -2.73 6.63 -14.75
N VAL A 68 -4.06 6.54 -14.76
CA VAL A 68 -4.80 5.82 -13.72
C VAL A 68 -4.54 4.30 -13.78
N VAL A 69 -4.40 3.74 -14.99
CA VAL A 69 -4.00 2.34 -15.18
C VAL A 69 -2.57 2.11 -14.69
N GLY A 70 -1.64 3.03 -14.96
CA GLY A 70 -0.27 2.97 -14.46
C GLY A 70 -0.19 3.01 -12.93
N LEU A 71 -0.98 3.88 -12.28
CA LEU A 71 -1.11 3.91 -10.82
C LEU A 71 -1.69 2.59 -10.27
N CYS A 72 -2.65 2.00 -10.98
CA CYS A 72 -3.23 0.71 -10.61
C CYS A 72 -2.21 -0.43 -10.72
N GLY A 73 -1.48 -0.51 -11.83
CA GLY A 73 -0.41 -1.49 -12.02
C GLY A 73 0.69 -1.36 -10.97
N SER A 74 1.09 -0.13 -10.64
CA SER A 74 2.09 0.14 -9.59
C SER A 74 1.61 -0.30 -8.21
N PHE A 75 0.33 -0.09 -7.89
CA PHE A 75 -0.25 -0.52 -6.62
C PHE A 75 -0.32 -2.04 -6.52
N ILE A 76 -0.70 -2.74 -7.59
CA ILE A 76 -0.71 -4.21 -7.63
C ILE A 76 0.72 -4.74 -7.50
N ALA A 77 1.69 -4.15 -8.21
CA ALA A 77 3.09 -4.53 -8.10
C ALA A 77 3.62 -4.38 -6.66
N MET A 78 3.25 -3.30 -5.97
CA MET A 78 3.58 -3.08 -4.56
C MET A 78 2.94 -4.13 -3.63
N LEU A 79 1.69 -4.53 -3.88
CA LEU A 79 1.02 -5.58 -3.10
C LEU A 79 1.69 -6.94 -3.30
N VAL A 80 2.01 -7.27 -4.55
CA VAL A 80 2.72 -8.51 -4.90
C VAL A 80 4.08 -8.52 -4.23
N ASP A 81 4.85 -7.45 -4.34
CA ASP A 81 6.14 -7.33 -3.66
C ASP A 81 6.00 -7.51 -2.14
N GLY A 82 5.01 -6.88 -1.50
CA GLY A 82 4.76 -7.05 -0.06
C GLY A 82 4.39 -8.48 0.38
N ILE A 83 3.94 -9.34 -0.53
CA ILE A 83 3.70 -10.76 -0.26
C ILE A 83 5.00 -11.57 -0.33
N PHE A 84 5.87 -11.26 -1.29
CA PHE A 84 7.10 -12.00 -1.60
C PHE A 84 8.34 -11.49 -0.88
N SER A 85 8.33 -10.24 -0.42
CA SER A 85 9.47 -9.58 0.21
C SER A 85 9.05 -8.40 1.09
N SER A 86 9.79 -8.17 2.17
CA SER A 86 9.71 -6.94 2.96
C SER A 86 10.75 -5.88 2.52
N ALA A 87 11.49 -6.13 1.44
CA ALA A 87 12.64 -5.33 1.01
C ALA A 87 12.34 -3.83 0.81
N ASN A 88 11.12 -3.50 0.36
CA ASN A 88 10.69 -2.11 0.18
C ASN A 88 10.52 -1.34 1.49
N TRP A 89 10.38 -2.03 2.63
CA TRP A 89 10.19 -1.42 3.94
C TRP A 89 11.45 -1.43 4.82
N ASP A 90 12.37 -2.38 4.58
CA ASP A 90 13.61 -2.53 5.36
C ASP A 90 14.78 -1.68 4.82
N THR A 91 14.66 -1.15 3.59
CA THR A 91 15.72 -0.34 2.96
C THR A 91 15.27 1.12 2.78
N LYS A 92 16.21 2.03 2.46
CA LYS A 92 16.02 3.47 2.17
C LYS A 92 14.84 3.83 1.22
N LEU A 93 14.19 2.84 0.60
CA LEU A 93 13.03 2.95 -0.27
C LEU A 93 11.67 2.93 0.46
N ALA A 94 11.64 2.89 1.80
CA ALA A 94 10.39 2.90 2.57
C ALA A 94 9.44 4.05 2.21
N PHE A 95 9.93 5.17 1.65
CA PHE A 95 9.10 6.30 1.21
C PHE A 95 8.33 6.07 -0.09
N VAL A 96 8.75 5.13 -0.95
CA VAL A 96 8.13 4.84 -2.26
C VAL A 96 6.66 4.43 -2.14
N PRO A 97 6.28 3.47 -1.26
CA PRO A 97 4.87 3.15 -1.06
C PRO A 97 4.07 4.37 -0.58
N TRP A 98 4.60 5.17 0.34
CA TRP A 98 3.93 6.40 0.80
C TRP A 98 3.71 7.41 -0.31
N LEU A 99 4.69 7.60 -1.19
CA LEU A 99 4.59 8.50 -2.33
C LEU A 99 3.52 8.02 -3.33
N LEU A 100 3.47 6.72 -3.61
CA LEU A 100 2.44 6.13 -4.48
C LEU A 100 1.03 6.35 -3.90
N MET A 101 0.86 6.10 -2.60
CA MET A 101 -0.42 6.32 -1.91
C MET A 101 -0.82 7.80 -1.95
N ALA A 102 0.12 8.71 -1.71
CA ALA A 102 -0.11 10.15 -1.78
C ALA A 102 -0.54 10.59 -3.20
N ALA A 103 0.10 10.07 -4.25
CA ALA A 103 -0.25 10.36 -5.63
C ALA A 103 -1.70 9.93 -5.96
N ILE A 104 -2.11 8.74 -5.51
CA ILE A 104 -3.48 8.23 -5.68
C ILE A 104 -4.48 9.13 -4.95
N THR A 105 -4.22 9.47 -3.68
CA THR A 105 -5.12 10.29 -2.86
C THR A 105 -5.25 11.71 -3.40
N VAL A 106 -4.15 12.37 -3.79
CA VAL A 106 -4.17 13.71 -4.39
C VAL A 106 -5.00 13.71 -5.67
N ARG A 107 -4.80 12.69 -6.53
CA ARG A 107 -5.57 12.58 -7.76
C ARG A 107 -7.05 12.38 -7.47
N PHE A 108 -7.40 11.53 -6.51
CA PHE A 108 -8.79 11.35 -6.08
C PHE A 108 -9.41 12.64 -5.55
N LEU A 109 -8.71 13.37 -4.68
CA LEU A 109 -9.19 14.63 -4.12
C LEU A 109 -9.44 15.70 -5.19
N SER A 110 -8.58 15.78 -6.21
CA SER A 110 -8.77 16.71 -7.33
C SER A 110 -10.09 16.46 -8.08
N THR A 111 -10.53 15.20 -8.19
CA THR A 111 -11.82 14.86 -8.81
C THR A 111 -13.01 15.25 -7.94
N ILE A 112 -12.85 15.31 -6.61
CA ILE A 112 -13.90 15.77 -5.69
C ILE A 112 -14.01 17.29 -5.73
N GLN A 113 -12.88 17.99 -5.69
CA GLN A 113 -12.83 19.45 -5.71
C GLN A 113 -13.39 20.04 -7.01
N PHE A 114 -13.12 19.41 -8.16
CA PHE A 114 -13.70 19.84 -9.43
C PHE A 114 -15.23 19.78 -9.43
N LYS A 115 -15.81 18.76 -8.78
CA LYS A 115 -17.26 18.60 -8.65
C LYS A 115 -17.90 19.62 -7.69
N ALA A 116 -17.13 20.14 -6.73
CA ALA A 116 -17.62 21.03 -5.68
C ALA A 116 -17.58 22.52 -6.05
N ARG A 117 -17.04 22.91 -7.22
CA ARG A 117 -16.96 24.32 -7.63
C ARG A 117 -18.34 24.77 -8.17
N PRO A 118 -19.11 25.62 -7.46
CA PRO A 118 -20.36 26.14 -7.99
C PRO A 118 -20.06 27.06 -9.17
N SER A 119 -20.81 26.87 -10.26
CA SER A 119 -20.78 27.68 -11.48
C SER A 119 -21.19 29.12 -11.18
N SER A 120 -20.23 29.93 -10.73
CA SER A 120 -20.36 31.37 -10.56
C SER A 120 -20.05 32.06 -11.88
N THR A 121 -20.96 31.90 -12.84
CA THR A 121 -20.97 32.73 -14.06
C THR A 121 -22.40 32.92 -14.55
N GLN A 122 -23.07 33.86 -13.89
CA GLN A 122 -24.25 34.56 -14.38
C GLN A 122 -24.11 36.01 -13.90
N LEU A 123 -23.31 36.83 -14.60
CA LEU A 123 -23.44 38.29 -14.68
C LEU A 123 -22.81 38.73 -16.00
#